data_AF-A0A5N3XIK5-F1
#
_entry.id   AF-A0A5N3XIK5-F1
#
_cell.length_a   1.000
_cell.length_b   1.000
_cell.length_c   1.000
_cell.angle_alpha   90.00
_cell.angle_beta   90.00
_cell.angle_gamma   90.00
#
_symmetry.space_group_name_H-M   'P 1'
#
loop_
_entity.id
_entity.type
_entity.pdbx_description
1 polymer ?
#
loop_
_entity_poly.entity_id
_entity_poly.type
_entity_poly.pdbx_seq_one_letter_code
_entity_poly.pdbx_strand_id
1 'polypeptide(L)'
;IIFDNGLELSKVGQSGETGCHYLLSSLVGHPKFKISLIRDNQKKYFVGEEGLWKYETLHLYYPIELELPSLNPRETQEKTTEMKFEIFNVPAFYLSNHMVVALYASASVTGLVVDSGDGIICTVPIFEGYSLPHAVIKLYRAGKNITEHLTRLLTCSLLLLFSH
;
A
#
# COMPACT_ATOMS: atom_id res chain seq x y z
N ILE A 1 11.25 14.24 4.71
CA ILE A 1 9.97 13.84 4.07
C ILE A 1 9.66 12.44 4.56
N ILE A 2 8.42 12.20 4.96
CA ILE A 2 7.94 10.90 5.45
C ILE A 2 7.07 10.32 4.34
N PHE A 3 7.35 9.09 3.96
CA PHE A 3 6.55 8.30 3.03
C PHE A 3 5.98 7.12 3.80
N ASP A 4 4.67 6.98 3.80
CA ASP A 4 3.95 5.83 4.33
C ASP A 4 3.31 5.10 3.14
N ASN A 5 3.93 3.99 2.75
CA ASN A 5 3.59 3.25 1.55
C ASN A 5 2.59 2.15 1.88
N GLY A 6 1.29 2.48 1.82
CA GLY A 6 0.21 1.50 1.93
C GLY A 6 -0.08 0.79 0.61
N LEU A 7 -0.73 -0.37 0.72
CA LEU A 7 -1.10 -1.22 -0.43
C LEU A 7 -1.98 -0.49 -1.45
N GLU A 8 -2.99 0.25 -0.99
CA GLU A 8 -3.90 1.00 -1.86
C GLU A 8 -3.51 2.47 -1.96
N LEU A 9 -3.06 3.06 -0.85
CA LEU A 9 -2.75 4.47 -0.73
C LEU A 9 -1.37 4.67 -0.12
N SER A 10 -0.57 5.51 -0.76
CA SER A 10 0.67 6.05 -0.24
C SER A 10 0.43 7.47 0.27
N LYS A 11 0.86 7.74 1.50
CA LYS A 11 0.80 9.07 2.14
C LYS A 11 2.18 9.69 2.18
N VAL A 12 2.26 10.98 1.92
CA VAL A 12 3.51 11.74 1.98
C VAL A 12 3.30 13.00 2.80
N GLY A 13 4.23 13.27 3.73
CA GLY A 13 4.22 14.45 4.59
C GLY A 13 5.61 14.95 4.93
N GLN A 14 5.70 16.11 5.58
CA GLN A 14 6.94 16.59 6.15
C GLN A 14 7.04 16.17 7.61
N SER A 15 8.27 16.00 8.10
CA SER A 15 8.49 15.68 9.52
C SER A 15 8.21 16.92 10.37
N GLY A 16 7.50 16.74 11.48
CA GLY A 16 7.12 17.82 12.41
C GLY A 16 5.73 18.42 12.18
N GLU A 17 5.03 18.00 11.13
CA GLU A 17 3.67 18.45 10.83
C GLU A 17 2.61 17.44 11.29
N THR A 18 1.40 17.93 11.54
CA THR A 18 0.27 17.13 12.06
C THR A 18 -0.52 16.37 11.00
N GLY A 19 -0.14 16.44 9.71
CA GLY A 19 -0.89 15.80 8.63
C GLY A 19 -0.05 15.45 7.40
N CYS A 20 -0.59 14.59 6.54
CA CYS A 20 -0.01 14.32 5.23
C CYS A 20 -0.43 15.41 4.23
N HIS A 21 0.50 15.81 3.36
CA HIS A 21 0.24 16.78 2.29
C HIS A 21 -0.27 16.13 1.01
N TYR A 22 0.19 14.91 0.74
CA TYR A 22 -0.16 14.21 -0.49
C TYR A 22 -0.65 12.80 -0.16
N LEU A 23 -1.79 12.44 -0.75
CA LEU A 23 -2.35 11.10 -0.74
C LEU A 23 -2.39 10.62 -2.20
N LEU A 24 -1.71 9.52 -2.48
CA LEU A 24 -1.54 8.99 -3.82
C LEU A 24 -1.99 7.54 -3.85
N SER A 25 -2.74 7.13 -4.87
CA SER A 25 -3.06 5.71 -5.04
C SER A 25 -1.82 4.93 -5.48
N SER A 26 -1.50 3.86 -4.75
CA SER A 26 -0.39 2.93 -5.00
C SER A 26 -0.66 1.96 -6.17
N LEU A 27 -1.49 2.38 -7.12
CA LEU A 27 -1.95 1.58 -8.25
C LEU A 27 -1.03 1.76 -9.45
N VAL A 28 -0.61 0.67 -10.09
CA VAL A 28 0.13 0.70 -11.36
C VAL A 28 -0.59 -0.13 -12.42
N GLY A 29 -0.91 0.50 -13.55
CA GLY A 29 -1.57 -0.12 -14.68
C GLY A 29 -0.64 -0.32 -15.87
N HIS A 30 -0.56 -1.55 -16.38
CA HIS A 30 0.13 -1.90 -17.62
C HIS A 30 -0.88 -2.14 -18.74
N PRO A 31 -0.71 -1.57 -19.94
CA PRO A 31 -1.66 -1.80 -21.03
C PRO A 31 -1.70 -3.27 -21.47
N LYS A 32 -2.93 -3.84 -21.54
CA LYS A 32 -3.19 -5.24 -21.91
C LYS A 32 -2.72 -5.58 -23.33
N PHE A 33 -2.76 -4.60 -24.23
CA PHE A 33 -2.36 -4.75 -25.62
C PHE A 33 -1.23 -3.78 -25.95
N LYS A 34 -0.15 -4.29 -26.56
CA LYS A 34 0.79 -3.44 -27.30
C LYS A 34 0.05 -2.94 -28.54
N ILE A 35 -0.47 -1.71 -28.51
CA ILE A 35 -0.96 -1.06 -29.71
C ILE A 35 0.27 -0.67 -30.53
N SER A 36 0.70 -1.57 -31.43
CA SER A 36 1.76 -1.32 -32.39
C SER A 36 1.20 -0.54 -33.58
N LEU A 37 0.77 0.71 -33.37
CA LEU A 37 0.43 1.62 -34.46
C LEU A 37 0.84 3.06 -34.09
N ILE A 38 2.00 3.47 -34.64
CA ILE A 38 2.32 4.82 -35.13
C ILE A 38 1.98 5.97 -34.15
N ARG A 39 2.76 6.11 -33.08
CA ARG A 39 3.11 7.41 -32.47
C ARG A 39 4.09 7.19 -31.31
N ASP A 40 5.27 7.78 -31.40
CA ASP A 40 6.44 7.65 -30.51
C ASP A 40 6.25 8.19 -29.08
N ASN A 41 5.04 8.20 -28.50
CA ASN A 41 4.81 8.83 -27.20
C ASN A 41 3.76 8.17 -26.29
N GLN A 42 3.55 6.85 -26.38
CA GLN A 42 2.65 6.17 -25.43
C GLN A 42 3.36 5.82 -24.12
N LYS A 43 2.77 6.25 -22.99
CA LYS A 43 3.22 5.91 -21.63
C LYS A 43 3.22 4.39 -21.45
N LYS A 44 4.36 3.81 -21.03
CA LYS A 44 4.52 2.36 -20.79
C LYS A 44 3.75 1.84 -19.57
N TYR A 45 3.45 2.72 -18.62
CA TYR A 45 2.71 2.41 -17.40
C TYR A 45 1.93 3.65 -16.97
N PHE A 46 0.81 3.44 -16.30
CA PHE A 46 0.00 4.47 -15.67
C PHE A 46 0.06 4.25 -14.16
N VAL A 47 0.18 5.33 -13.38
CA VAL A 47 0.30 5.26 -11.92
C VAL A 47 -0.81 6.10 -11.30
N GLY A 48 -1.38 5.63 -10.20
CA GLY A 48 -2.40 6.34 -9.43
C GLY A 48 -3.77 6.33 -10.11
N GLU A 49 -4.55 7.39 -9.86
CA GLU A 49 -5.92 7.54 -10.38
C GLU A 49 -5.99 7.48 -11.92
N GLU A 50 -4.92 7.85 -12.64
CA GLU A 50 -4.85 7.71 -14.11
C GLU A 50 -5.07 6.25 -14.58
N GLY A 51 -4.66 5.27 -13.76
CA GLY A 51 -4.86 3.85 -14.04
C GLY A 51 -6.29 3.38 -13.75
N LEU A 52 -6.96 4.02 -12.78
CA LEU A 52 -8.28 3.61 -12.28
C LEU A 52 -9.35 3.79 -13.37
N TRP A 53 -9.33 4.92 -14.07
CA TRP A 53 -10.28 5.24 -15.15
C TRP A 53 -10.10 4.39 -16.42
N LYS A 54 -9.02 3.61 -16.50
CA LYS A 54 -8.69 2.75 -17.65
C LYS A 54 -8.62 1.27 -17.25
N TYR A 55 -9.37 0.86 -16.23
CA TYR A 55 -9.41 -0.52 -15.71
C TYR A 55 -9.73 -1.58 -16.79
N GLU A 56 -10.47 -1.21 -17.83
CA GLU A 56 -10.84 -2.13 -18.92
C GLU A 56 -9.64 -2.46 -19.82
N THR A 57 -8.77 -1.48 -20.09
CA THR A 57 -7.63 -1.58 -21.02
C THR A 57 -6.28 -1.85 -20.33
N LEU A 58 -6.20 -1.68 -19.01
CA LEU A 58 -4.99 -1.88 -18.22
C LEU A 58 -5.09 -3.14 -17.34
N HIS A 59 -4.01 -3.90 -17.24
CA HIS A 59 -3.77 -4.81 -16.13
C HIS A 59 -3.28 -3.99 -14.93
N LEU A 60 -4.07 -3.99 -13.87
CA LEU A 60 -3.76 -3.27 -12.65
C LEU A 60 -2.98 -4.17 -11.68
N TYR A 61 -1.90 -3.63 -11.14
CA TYR A 61 -1.04 -4.25 -10.14
C TYR A 61 -0.85 -3.28 -8.98
N TYR A 62 -0.71 -3.84 -7.78
CA TYR A 62 -0.31 -3.12 -6.57
C TYR A 62 1.12 -3.54 -6.25
N PRO A 63 2.13 -2.82 -6.76
CA PRO A 63 3.52 -3.27 -6.70
C PRO A 63 4.16 -3.06 -5.33
N ILE A 64 3.49 -2.36 -4.41
CA ILE A 64 4.03 -2.04 -3.09
C ILE A 64 3.74 -3.20 -2.15
N GLU A 65 4.79 -3.93 -1.78
CA GLU A 65 4.74 -4.90 -0.69
C GLU A 65 4.92 -4.18 0.65
N LEU A 66 4.17 -4.63 1.65
CA LEU A 66 4.10 -4.05 2.98
C LEU A 66 5.49 -3.74 3.56
N GLU A 67 5.75 -2.51 4.00
CA GLU A 67 6.97 -2.13 4.71
C GLU A 67 6.91 -2.63 6.16
N LEU A 68 7.03 -3.95 6.35
CA LEU A 68 7.47 -4.53 7.62
C LEU A 68 8.95 -4.90 7.46
N PRO A 69 9.88 -4.04 7.90
CA PRO A 69 11.32 -4.29 7.77
C PRO A 69 11.76 -5.58 8.48
N SER A 70 10.99 -6.06 9.44
CA SER A 70 11.27 -7.30 10.16
C SER A 70 10.88 -8.57 9.42
N LEU A 71 10.01 -8.48 8.40
CA LEU A 71 9.48 -9.65 7.67
C LEU A 71 9.82 -9.65 6.18
N ASN A 72 10.29 -8.53 5.64
CA ASN A 72 10.71 -8.47 4.24
C ASN A 72 12.11 -9.09 4.06
N PRO A 73 12.33 -9.89 3.00
CA PRO A 73 13.65 -10.43 2.69
C PRO A 73 14.65 -9.30 2.45
N ARG A 74 15.90 -9.50 2.90
CA ARG A 74 16.96 -8.49 2.83
C ARG A 74 17.20 -7.99 1.41
N GLU A 75 17.08 -8.86 0.42
CA GLU A 75 17.26 -8.50 -1.00
C GLU A 75 16.29 -7.39 -1.45
N THR A 76 15.03 -7.43 -1.03
CA THR A 76 14.04 -6.40 -1.40
C THR A 76 14.35 -5.08 -0.70
N GLN A 77 14.86 -5.13 0.53
CA GLN A 77 15.26 -3.94 1.28
C GLN A 77 16.49 -3.27 0.67
N GLU A 78 17.49 -4.06 0.30
CA GLU A 78 18.72 -3.60 -0.34
C GLU A 78 18.40 -2.96 -1.69
N LYS A 79 17.63 -3.63 -2.56
CA LYS A 79 17.20 -3.07 -3.86
C LYS A 79 16.39 -1.78 -3.71
N THR A 80 15.50 -1.72 -2.73
CA THR A 80 14.71 -0.50 -2.46
C THR A 80 15.61 0.65 -2.02
N THR A 81 16.62 0.35 -1.20
CA THR A 81 17.58 1.33 -0.70
C THR A 81 18.52 1.80 -1.81
N GLU A 82 19.04 0.88 -2.62
CA GLU A 82 19.86 1.14 -3.81
C GLU A 82 19.10 2.02 -4.79
N MET A 83 17.86 1.68 -5.17
CA MET A 83 17.07 2.55 -6.05
C MET A 83 16.85 3.95 -5.47
N LYS A 84 16.63 4.08 -4.15
CA LYS A 84 16.48 5.39 -3.51
C LYS A 84 17.79 6.19 -3.59
N PHE A 85 18.94 5.59 -3.27
CA PHE A 85 20.22 6.29 -3.33
C PHE A 85 20.70 6.56 -4.76
N GLU A 86 20.61 5.60 -5.68
CA GLU A 86 21.18 5.73 -7.03
C GLU A 86 20.27 6.51 -7.98
N ILE A 87 18.97 6.21 -7.99
CA ILE A 87 18.03 6.80 -8.96
C ILE A 87 17.51 8.14 -8.44
N PHE A 88 17.08 8.19 -7.18
CA PHE A 88 16.49 9.40 -6.59
C PHE A 88 17.53 10.31 -5.92
N ASN A 89 18.77 9.87 -5.76
CA ASN A 89 19.88 10.64 -5.18
C ASN A 89 19.53 11.26 -3.82
N VAL A 90 18.81 10.51 -2.97
CA VAL A 90 18.41 11.01 -1.64
C VAL A 90 19.64 11.02 -0.72
N PRO A 91 19.91 12.11 0.02
CA PRO A 91 21.11 12.22 0.87
C PRO A 91 21.12 11.23 2.04
N ALA A 92 19.95 10.85 2.55
CA ALA A 92 19.79 9.84 3.60
C ALA A 92 18.41 9.20 3.48
N PHE A 93 18.33 7.90 3.76
CA PHE A 93 17.10 7.13 3.77
C PHE A 93 17.05 6.25 5.02
N TYR A 94 15.88 6.20 5.67
CA TYR A 94 15.61 5.36 6.83
C TYR A 94 14.31 4.60 6.61
N LEU A 95 14.36 3.28 6.80
CA LEU A 95 13.21 2.39 6.69
C LEU A 95 12.70 2.06 8.10
N SER A 96 11.55 2.62 8.46
CA SER A 96 10.91 2.40 9.76
C SER A 96 9.87 1.29 9.69
N ASN A 97 9.62 0.61 10.82
CA ASN A 97 8.43 -0.22 10.96
C ASN A 97 7.22 0.69 11.26
N HIS A 98 6.25 0.76 10.36
CA HIS A 98 5.09 1.63 10.51
C HIS A 98 4.28 1.37 11.79
N MET A 99 4.24 0.12 12.28
CA MET A 99 3.56 -0.24 13.53
C MET A 99 4.23 0.37 14.76
N VAL A 100 5.56 0.36 14.76
CA VAL A 100 6.35 0.90 15.86
C VAL A 100 6.17 2.41 15.91
N VAL A 101 6.22 3.07 14.74
CA VAL A 101 5.95 4.51 14.63
C VAL A 101 4.52 4.86 15.08
N ALA A 102 3.52 4.05 14.70
CA ALA A 102 2.14 4.24 15.13
C ALA A 102 1.97 4.11 16.66
N LEU A 103 2.64 3.15 17.29
CA LEU A 103 2.63 3.01 18.75
C LEU A 103 3.30 4.20 19.44
N TYR A 104 4.44 4.65 18.92
CA TYR A 104 5.11 5.86 19.43
C TYR A 104 4.26 7.10 19.29
N ALA A 105 3.50 7.25 18.20
CA ALA A 105 2.54 8.34 18.03
C ALA A 105 1.42 8.30 19.08
N SER A 106 1.10 7.12 19.62
CA SER A 106 0.17 6.92 20.74
C SER A 106 0.82 7.13 22.12
N ALA A 107 2.04 7.68 22.17
CA ALA A 107 2.82 7.91 23.41
C ALA A 107 3.07 6.63 24.23
N SER A 108 3.07 5.46 23.58
CA SER A 108 3.30 4.16 24.21
C SER A 108 4.55 3.51 23.63
N VAL A 109 5.25 2.72 24.46
CA VAL A 109 6.47 1.98 24.07
C VAL A 109 6.29 0.47 24.10
N THR A 110 5.24 0.00 24.78
CA THR A 110 4.83 -1.40 24.91
C THR A 110 3.35 -1.51 24.56
N GLY A 111 2.97 -2.51 23.77
CA GLY A 111 1.57 -2.69 23.37
C GLY A 111 1.39 -3.66 22.21
N LEU A 112 0.13 -3.99 21.91
CA LEU A 112 -0.25 -4.73 20.71
C LEU A 112 -0.85 -3.75 19.71
N VAL A 113 -0.19 -3.60 18.56
CA VAL A 113 -0.73 -2.79 17.46
C VAL A 113 -1.49 -3.71 16.53
N VAL A 114 -2.73 -3.35 16.23
CA VAL A 114 -3.58 -4.01 15.24
C VAL A 114 -3.81 -3.02 14.12
N ASP A 115 -3.18 -3.26 12.98
CA ASP A 115 -3.36 -2.45 11.79
C ASP A 115 -4.26 -3.16 10.80
N SER A 116 -5.27 -2.44 10.32
CA SER A 116 -6.26 -2.94 9.38
C SER A 116 -6.18 -2.11 8.10
N GLY A 117 -5.39 -2.57 7.15
CA GLY A 117 -5.28 -1.98 5.82
C GLY A 117 -6.38 -2.45 4.87
N ASP A 118 -6.24 -2.09 3.60
CA ASP A 118 -7.17 -2.51 2.54
C ASP A 118 -6.98 -3.99 2.14
N GLY A 119 -5.73 -4.44 1.98
CA GLY A 119 -5.44 -5.80 1.51
C GLY A 119 -5.14 -6.80 2.63
N ILE A 120 -4.62 -6.34 3.77
CA ILE A 120 -4.28 -7.20 4.90
C ILE A 120 -4.61 -6.53 6.23
N ILE A 121 -4.83 -7.36 7.24
CA ILE A 121 -4.84 -6.97 8.64
C ILE A 121 -3.63 -7.62 9.29
N CYS A 122 -2.87 -6.88 10.07
CA CYS A 122 -1.73 -7.44 10.79
C CYS A 122 -1.68 -6.98 12.24
N THR A 123 -1.38 -7.93 13.11
CA THR A 123 -1.21 -7.70 14.54
C THR A 123 0.25 -7.87 14.90
N VAL A 124 0.84 -6.83 15.48
CA VAL A 124 2.26 -6.79 15.82
C VAL A 124 2.40 -6.42 17.30
N PRO A 125 2.81 -7.38 18.15
CA PRO A 125 3.14 -7.06 19.53
C PRO A 125 4.52 -6.38 19.59
N ILE A 126 4.57 -5.28 20.34
CA ILE A 126 5.75 -4.46 20.56
C ILE A 126 6.03 -4.42 22.06
N PHE A 127 7.27 -4.71 22.42
CA PHE A 127 7.73 -4.66 23.81
C PHE A 127 8.97 -3.77 23.88
N GLU A 128 8.89 -2.68 24.65
CA GLU A 128 9.95 -1.69 24.85
C GLU A 128 10.55 -1.16 23.53
N GLY A 129 9.71 -0.94 22.52
CA GLY A 129 10.12 -0.51 21.18
C GLY A 129 10.54 -1.62 20.21
N TYR A 130 10.65 -2.88 20.67
CA TYR A 130 11.00 -4.02 19.83
C TYR A 130 9.77 -4.78 19.35
N SER A 131 9.63 -4.97 18.03
CA SER A 131 8.59 -5.83 17.46
C SER A 131 8.98 -7.30 17.62
N LEU A 132 8.09 -8.14 18.15
CA LEU A 132 8.33 -9.57 18.33
C LEU A 132 7.87 -10.35 17.09
N PRO A 133 8.79 -10.76 16.17
CA PRO A 133 8.42 -11.35 14.88
C PRO A 133 7.68 -12.68 15.01
N HIS A 134 7.99 -13.48 16.04
CA HIS A 134 7.37 -14.78 16.29
C HIS A 134 5.88 -14.70 16.67
N ALA A 135 5.43 -13.53 17.13
CA ALA A 135 4.05 -13.30 17.55
C ALA A 135 3.29 -12.37 16.59
N VAL A 136 3.85 -12.11 15.40
CA VAL A 136 3.15 -11.36 14.35
C VAL A 136 2.14 -12.27 13.65
N ILE A 137 0.88 -11.84 13.60
CA ILE A 137 -0.18 -12.55 12.90
C ILE A 137 -0.65 -11.68 11.73
N LYS A 138 -0.77 -12.29 10.55
CA LYS A 138 -1.28 -11.64 9.33
C LYS A 138 -2.56 -12.33 8.89
N LEU A 139 -3.56 -11.54 8.54
CA LEU A 139 -4.83 -11.99 8.00
C LEU A 139 -5.06 -11.33 6.63
N TYR A 140 -5.24 -12.14 5.59
CA TYR A 140 -5.49 -11.67 4.21
C TYR A 140 -6.98 -11.36 3.94
N ARG A 141 -7.70 -10.95 4.98
CA ARG A 141 -9.12 -10.58 4.89
C ARG A 141 -9.27 -9.18 5.47
N ALA A 142 -9.47 -8.21 4.60
CA ALA A 142 -9.32 -6.81 4.95
C ALA A 142 -10.36 -5.94 4.22
N GLY A 143 -10.11 -4.64 4.10
CA GLY A 143 -11.02 -3.66 3.48
C GLY A 143 -11.58 -4.11 2.13
N LYS A 144 -10.72 -4.55 1.22
CA LYS A 144 -11.11 -4.99 -0.13
C LYS A 144 -12.13 -6.12 -0.13
N ASN A 145 -12.00 -7.09 0.78
CA ASN A 145 -12.93 -8.20 0.88
C ASN A 145 -14.30 -7.74 1.40
N ILE A 146 -14.32 -6.75 2.29
CA ILE A 146 -15.56 -6.15 2.81
C ILE A 146 -16.26 -5.39 1.68
N THR A 147 -15.51 -4.56 0.94
CA THR A 147 -16.03 -3.83 -0.22
C THR A 147 -16.61 -4.78 -1.26
N GLU A 148 -15.89 -5.84 -1.63
CA GLU A 148 -16.38 -6.85 -2.57
C GLU A 148 -17.66 -7.55 -2.07
N HIS A 149 -17.72 -7.89 -0.78
CA HIS A 149 -18.90 -8.50 -0.19
C HIS A 149 -20.11 -7.58 -0.23
N LEU A 150 -19.95 -6.30 0.12
CA LEU A 150 -21.01 -5.30 0.06
C LEU A 150 -21.49 -5.07 -1.39
N THR A 151 -20.57 -4.95 -2.34
CA THR A 151 -20.93 -4.81 -3.77
C THR A 151 -21.72 -6.02 -4.26
N ARG A 152 -21.36 -7.24 -3.87
CA ARG A 152 -22.10 -8.45 -4.21
C ARG A 152 -23.51 -8.45 -3.61
N LEU A 153 -23.65 -8.07 -2.34
CA LEU A 153 -24.96 -7.97 -1.69
C LEU A 153 -25.87 -6.95 -2.40
N LEU A 154 -25.34 -5.76 -2.71
CA LEU A 154 -26.08 -4.72 -3.42
C LEU A 154 -26.53 -5.17 -4.81
N THR A 155 -25.64 -5.81 -5.57
CA THR A 155 -25.95 -6.31 -6.92
C THR A 155 -27.00 -7.43 -6.86
N CYS A 156 -26.91 -8.31 -5.86
CA CYS A 156 -27.87 -9.39 -5.67
C CYS A 156 -29.26 -8.87 -5.26
N SER A 157 -29.33 -7.90 -4.35
CA SER A 157 -30.60 -7.25 -3.98
C SER A 157 -31.24 -6.50 -5.14
N LEU A 158 -30.43 -5.87 -6.01
CA LEU A 158 -30.93 -5.18 -7.20
C LEU A 158 -31.52 -6.17 -8.21
N LEU A 159 -30.84 -7.30 -8.44
CA LEU A 159 -31.33 -8.36 -9.34
C LEU A 159 -32.65 -8.97 -8.87
N LEU A 160 -32.87 -9.10 -7.56
CA LEU A 160 -34.14 -9.57 -7.01
C LEU A 160 -35.29 -8.57 -7.21
N LEU A 161 -35.01 -7.26 -7.21
CA LEU A 161 -36.01 -6.22 -7.48
C LEU A 161 -36.42 -6.12 -8.96
N PHE A 162 -35.53 -6.49 -9.89
CA PHE A 162 -35.83 -6.51 -11.33
C PHE A 162 -36.40 -7.85 -11.83
N SER A 163 -36.50 -8.86 -10.96
CA SER A 163 -37.05 -10.19 -11.27
C SER A 163 -38.56 -10.31 -11.01
N HIS A 164 -39.27 -9.21 -10.75
CA HIS A 164 -40.70 -9.17 -10.49
C HIS A 164 -41.40 -8.14 -11.39
#